data_AF-A0A4R2IQL8-F1
#
_entry.id   AF-A0A4R2IQL8-F1
#
_cell.length_a   1.000
_cell.length_b   1.000
_cell.length_c   1.000
_cell.angle_alpha   90.00
_cell.angle_beta   90.00
_cell.angle_gamma   90.00
#
_symmetry.space_group_name_H-M   'P 1'
#
loop_
_entity.id
_entity.type
_entity.pdbx_description
1 polymer ?
#
loop_
_entity_poly.entity_id
_entity_poly.type
_entity_poly.pdbx_seq_one_letter_code
_entity_poly.pdbx_strand_id
1 'polypeptide(L)'
;MRPRPALFALLSCLAVAALAAPSAATAVPPNEPQAVLATDTDGDSLPDTWETSGYDANGDGTIDVNLPAMGANPTKKDLFVELD
;
A
#
# COMPACT_ATOMS: atom_id res chain seq x y z
N MET A 1 30.42 43.32 48.62
CA MET A 1 29.13 43.01 49.29
C MET A 1 28.62 41.68 48.76
N ARG A 2 27.92 40.93 49.62
CA ARG A 2 27.85 39.46 49.73
C ARG A 2 27.19 38.70 48.56
N PRO A 3 27.58 37.43 48.33
CA PRO A 3 26.89 36.54 47.40
C PRO A 3 25.53 36.13 47.97
N ARG A 4 24.54 35.93 47.10
CA ARG A 4 23.26 35.30 47.46
C ARG A 4 23.13 33.98 46.69
N PRO A 5 23.10 32.82 47.37
CA PRO A 5 22.81 31.55 46.72
C PRO A 5 21.29 31.44 46.57
N ALA A 6 20.81 31.26 45.33
CA ALA A 6 19.44 30.89 45.07
C ALA A 6 19.44 29.54 44.35
N LEU A 7 19.23 28.52 45.18
CA LEU A 7 18.87 27.16 44.86
C LEU A 7 17.61 27.17 43.97
N PHE A 8 17.75 26.88 42.68
CA PHE A 8 16.66 26.46 41.79
C PHE A 8 17.15 25.20 41.07
N ALA A 9 16.84 24.03 41.61
CA ALA A 9 15.59 23.31 41.36
C ALA A 9 15.56 22.70 39.95
N LEU A 10 15.64 21.36 39.95
CA LEU A 10 15.04 20.45 38.99
C LEU A 10 15.74 20.32 37.64
N LEU A 11 16.82 19.53 37.69
CA LEU A 11 17.06 18.35 36.85
C LEU A 11 15.93 18.06 35.83
N SER A 12 15.97 18.77 34.70
CA SER A 12 15.08 18.56 33.57
C SER A 12 15.91 18.06 32.39
N CYS A 13 15.82 16.77 32.13
CA CYS A 13 15.74 16.16 30.80
C CYS A 13 15.74 14.65 31.00
N LEU A 14 14.55 14.13 31.29
CA LEU A 14 14.25 12.71 31.20
C LEU A 14 14.42 12.29 29.73
N ALA A 15 15.15 11.20 29.54
CA ALA A 15 15.59 10.65 28.27
C ALA A 15 14.42 10.38 27.28
N VAL A 16 14.61 10.77 26.03
CA VAL A 16 13.93 10.13 24.90
C VAL A 16 15.00 9.34 24.15
N ALA A 17 15.14 8.07 24.51
CA ALA A 17 15.81 7.11 23.66
C ALA A 17 14.95 6.93 22.41
N ALA A 18 15.49 7.27 21.25
CA ALA A 18 14.88 6.98 19.97
C ALA A 18 14.80 5.46 19.80
N LEU A 19 13.65 4.88 20.10
CA LEU A 19 13.38 3.47 19.81
C LEU A 19 13.19 3.37 18.29
N ALA A 20 14.22 2.90 17.60
CA ALA A 20 14.12 2.44 16.22
C ALA A 20 13.08 1.33 16.19
N ALA A 21 11.90 1.62 15.61
CA ALA A 21 10.93 0.58 15.33
C ALA A 21 11.57 -0.37 14.30
N PRO A 22 11.65 -1.69 14.58
CA PRO A 22 11.93 -2.62 13.51
C PRO A 22 10.75 -2.54 12.55
N SER A 23 11.02 -2.29 11.27
CA SER A 23 10.05 -2.55 10.21
C SER A 23 9.71 -4.02 10.33
N ALA A 24 8.51 -4.33 10.81
CA ALA A 24 7.97 -5.67 10.78
C ALA A 24 7.71 -5.98 9.30
N ALA A 25 8.76 -6.43 8.61
CA ALA A 25 8.61 -7.22 7.40
C ALA A 25 7.76 -8.42 7.83
N THR A 26 6.47 -8.35 7.56
CA THR A 26 5.56 -9.46 7.65
C THR A 26 6.10 -10.53 6.71
N ALA A 27 6.83 -11.49 7.27
CA ALA A 27 7.17 -12.72 6.58
C ALA A 27 5.84 -13.40 6.25
N VAL A 28 5.37 -13.22 5.03
CA VAL A 28 4.24 -13.98 4.48
C VAL A 28 4.64 -15.46 4.63
N PRO A 29 3.84 -16.28 5.33
CA PRO A 29 4.20 -17.68 5.54
C PRO A 29 4.33 -18.37 4.18
N PRO A 30 5.23 -19.35 4.02
CA PRO A 30 5.58 -19.97 2.74
C PRO A 30 4.44 -20.78 2.09
N ASN A 31 3.22 -20.68 2.61
CA ASN A 31 2.06 -21.49 2.27
C ASN A 31 0.76 -20.70 2.04
N GLU A 32 0.79 -19.37 2.02
CA GLU A 32 -0.29 -18.64 1.34
C GLU A 32 -0.20 -18.95 -0.16
N PRO A 33 -1.32 -19.18 -0.87
CA PRO A 33 -1.32 -19.11 -2.32
C PRO A 33 -0.68 -17.77 -2.68
N GLN A 34 0.56 -17.82 -3.17
CA GLN A 34 1.19 -16.65 -3.74
C GLN A 34 0.23 -16.29 -4.86
N ALA A 35 -0.56 -15.24 -4.69
CA ALA A 35 -1.33 -14.68 -5.78
C ALA A 35 -0.32 -14.56 -6.90
N VAL A 36 -0.46 -15.38 -7.95
CA VAL A 36 0.41 -15.29 -9.11
C VAL A 36 0.29 -13.83 -9.48
N LEU A 37 1.35 -13.07 -9.27
CA LEU A 37 1.31 -11.63 -9.45
C LEU A 37 0.97 -11.45 -10.92
N ALA A 38 -0.28 -11.10 -11.18
CA ALA A 38 -0.71 -10.82 -12.53
C ALA A 38 0.15 -9.64 -13.01
N THR A 39 0.57 -9.70 -14.27
CA THR A 39 1.34 -8.59 -14.83
C THR A 39 0.45 -7.34 -14.82
N ASP A 40 1.00 -6.24 -14.31
CA ASP A 40 0.42 -4.90 -14.27
C ASP A 40 1.55 -3.97 -14.71
N THR A 41 1.53 -3.61 -16.00
CA THR A 41 2.64 -2.97 -16.69
C THR A 41 2.78 -1.49 -16.29
N ASP A 42 1.69 -0.81 -15.93
CA ASP A 42 1.74 0.61 -15.56
C ASP A 42 1.61 0.88 -14.05
N GLY A 43 1.29 -0.13 -13.25
CA GLY A 43 1.25 -0.08 -11.80
C GLY A 43 0.06 0.73 -11.27
N ASP A 44 -1.12 0.57 -11.85
CA ASP A 44 -2.38 1.13 -11.37
C ASP A 44 -3.27 0.13 -10.60
N SER A 45 -2.79 -1.09 -10.42
CA SER A 45 -3.48 -2.21 -9.76
C SER A 45 -4.58 -2.86 -10.59
N LEU A 46 -4.64 -2.59 -11.89
CA LEU A 46 -5.46 -3.30 -12.85
C LEU A 46 -4.58 -4.29 -13.65
N PRO A 47 -4.86 -5.60 -13.66
CA PRO A 47 -4.04 -6.56 -14.41
C PRO A 47 -4.11 -6.36 -15.93
N ASP A 48 -2.97 -6.49 -16.62
CA ASP A 48 -2.85 -6.38 -18.10
C ASP A 48 -3.86 -7.27 -18.84
N THR A 49 -4.18 -8.44 -18.27
CA THR A 49 -5.14 -9.37 -18.84
C THR A 49 -6.57 -8.82 -18.80
N TRP A 50 -6.95 -8.12 -17.73
CA TRP A 50 -8.25 -7.47 -17.61
C TRP A 50 -8.37 -6.28 -18.57
N GLU A 51 -7.29 -5.52 -18.72
CA GLU A 51 -7.24 -4.37 -19.61
C GLU A 51 -7.29 -4.74 -21.10
N THR A 52 -6.76 -5.92 -21.46
CA THR A 52 -6.71 -6.40 -22.86
C THR A 52 -7.85 -7.33 -23.23
N SER A 53 -8.36 -8.11 -22.27
CA SER A 53 -9.35 -9.16 -22.52
C SER A 53 -10.71 -8.92 -21.85
N GLY A 54 -10.79 -7.96 -20.92
CA GLY A 54 -11.97 -7.70 -20.10
C GLY A 54 -11.95 -8.44 -18.76
N TYR A 55 -12.92 -8.11 -17.90
CA TYR A 55 -13.03 -8.64 -16.55
C TYR A 55 -14.18 -9.66 -16.46
N ASP A 56 -13.85 -10.85 -15.96
CA ASP A 56 -14.77 -11.92 -15.58
C ASP A 56 -14.86 -11.90 -14.04
N ALA A 57 -15.97 -11.38 -13.52
CA ALA A 57 -16.15 -11.13 -12.10
C ALA A 57 -16.56 -12.39 -11.34
N ASN A 58 -17.26 -13.31 -12.00
CA ASN A 58 -17.79 -14.52 -11.39
C ASN A 58 -16.94 -15.78 -11.68
N GLY A 59 -15.98 -15.70 -12.60
CA GLY A 59 -15.09 -16.78 -12.99
C GLY A 59 -15.76 -17.86 -13.84
N ASP A 60 -16.86 -17.55 -14.54
CA ASP A 60 -17.59 -18.50 -15.37
C ASP A 60 -17.03 -18.65 -16.79
N GLY A 61 -16.01 -17.87 -17.14
CA GLY A 61 -15.38 -17.84 -18.45
C GLY A 61 -16.05 -16.90 -19.45
N THR A 62 -17.12 -16.21 -19.06
CA THR A 62 -17.76 -15.13 -19.80
C THR A 62 -17.24 -13.80 -19.27
N ILE A 63 -16.90 -12.88 -20.19
CA ILE A 63 -16.49 -11.53 -19.80
C ILE A 63 -17.73 -10.72 -19.39
N ASP A 64 -17.77 -10.31 -18.12
CA ASP A 64 -18.85 -9.49 -17.56
C ASP A 64 -18.68 -8.01 -17.93
N VAL A 65 -17.44 -7.51 -17.91
CA VAL A 65 -17.12 -6.09 -18.16
C VAL A 65 -16.06 -5.96 -19.24
N ASN A 66 -16.40 -5.26 -20.32
CA ASN A 66 -15.48 -4.96 -21.42
C ASN A 66 -14.63 -3.71 -21.13
N LEU A 67 -13.69 -3.83 -20.20
CA LEU A 67 -12.72 -2.78 -19.86
C LEU A 67 -11.93 -2.24 -21.08
N PRO A 68 -11.48 -3.05 -22.04
CA PRO A 68 -10.83 -2.53 -23.25
C PRO A 68 -11.71 -1.53 -24.01
N ALA A 69 -13.02 -1.81 -24.15
CA ALA A 69 -13.96 -0.92 -24.82
C ALA A 69 -14.24 0.37 -24.03
N MET A 70 -13.96 0.38 -22.73
CA MET A 70 -14.08 1.56 -21.86
C MET A 70 -12.80 2.41 -21.82
N GLY A 71 -11.71 1.93 -22.43
CA GLY A 71 -10.46 2.68 -22.58
C GLY A 71 -9.29 2.20 -21.72
N ALA A 72 -9.40 1.01 -21.10
CA ALA A 72 -8.30 0.41 -20.35
C ALA A 72 -7.05 0.21 -21.21
N ASN A 73 -5.86 0.38 -20.63
CA ASN A 73 -4.61 0.32 -21.40
C ASN A 73 -3.40 -0.02 -20.51
N PRO A 74 -2.70 -1.15 -20.75
CA PRO A 74 -1.61 -1.62 -19.88
C PRO A 74 -0.42 -0.68 -19.71
N THR A 75 -0.37 0.40 -20.48
CA THR A 75 0.73 1.37 -20.45
C THR A 75 0.28 2.76 -19.98
N LYS A 76 -0.95 2.90 -19.50
CA LYS A 76 -1.53 4.16 -19.05
C LYS A 76 -2.52 3.94 -17.90
N LYS A 77 -2.06 4.32 -16.71
CA LYS A 77 -2.87 4.29 -15.49
C LYS A 77 -4.29 4.79 -15.70
N ASP A 78 -5.26 4.01 -15.26
CA ASP A 78 -6.66 4.35 -15.27
C ASP A 78 -7.32 4.13 -13.89
N LEU A 79 -8.60 4.44 -13.81
CA LEU A 79 -9.39 4.29 -12.60
C LEU A 79 -10.83 3.97 -12.96
N PHE A 80 -11.26 2.77 -12.63
CA PHE A 80 -12.65 2.34 -12.73
C PHE A 80 -13.33 2.39 -11.38
N VAL A 81 -14.62 2.72 -11.37
CA VAL A 81 -15.44 2.81 -10.15
C VAL A 81 -16.68 1.96 -10.35
N GLU A 82 -16.90 1.04 -9.43
CA GLU A 82 -18.17 0.33 -9.26
C GLU A 82 -19.10 1.18 -8.37
N LEU A 83 -20.39 1.19 -8.71
CA LEU A 83 -21.43 1.90 -7.95
C LEU A 83 -22.49 0.91 -7.49
N ASP A 84 -22.91 1.01 -6.22
CA ASP A 84 -23.94 0.21 -5.54
C ASP A 84 -25.19 1.06 -5.24
#